data_AF-A0A8S0XK72-F1
#
_entry.id   AF-A0A8S0XK72-F1
#
_cell.length_a   1.000
_cell.length_b   1.000
_cell.length_c   1.000
_cell.angle_alpha   90.00
_cell.angle_beta   90.00
_cell.angle_gamma   90.00
#
_symmetry.space_group_name_H-M   'P 1'
#
loop_
_entity.id
_entity.type
_entity.pdbx_description
1 polymer ?
#
loop_
_entity_poly.entity_id
_entity_poly.type
_entity_poly.pdbx_seq_one_letter_code
_entity_poly.pdbx_strand_id
1 'polypeptide(L)'
;MIMKKECDLCHQPLTDYQVLFDRRIERMEYLPMGDDFQAVAMVLSCDGIACYCSTDCSAVGVQKGLQERGISKTGGSIGPLTSCAKCGGLVDMTRPHAHYLEMEVIVHKTPTQTSLTVLYDEGLADVCINCEPDGAFLAVTQQAAALA
;
A
#
# COMPACT_ATOMS: atom_id res chain seq x y z
N MET A 1 16.87 14.89 -17.89
CA MET A 1 16.80 15.82 -16.74
C MET A 1 16.07 15.08 -15.63
N ILE A 2 16.75 14.70 -14.54
CA ILE A 2 16.12 13.98 -13.43
C ILE A 2 15.27 15.02 -12.69
N MET A 3 13.94 14.95 -12.81
CA MET A 3 13.05 15.74 -11.95
C MET A 3 13.40 15.39 -10.51
N LYS A 4 13.98 16.36 -9.77
CA LYS A 4 14.10 16.23 -8.32
C LYS A 4 12.68 16.19 -7.78
N LYS A 5 12.23 15.04 -7.31
CA LYS A 5 11.01 14.95 -6.53
C LYS A 5 11.26 15.70 -5.21
N GLU A 6 10.33 16.56 -4.85
CA GLU A 6 10.31 17.28 -3.57
C GLU A 6 9.42 16.50 -2.60
N CYS A 7 9.60 16.74 -1.30
CA CYS A 7 8.72 16.18 -0.28
C CYS A 7 7.31 16.75 -0.43
N ASP A 8 6.31 15.89 -0.41
CA ASP A 8 4.89 16.28 -0.57
C ASP A 8 4.33 17.10 0.60
N LEU A 9 5.06 17.20 1.72
CA LEU A 9 4.68 18.03 2.87
C LEU A 9 5.46 19.35 2.97
N CYS A 10 6.79 19.29 2.98
CA CYS A 10 7.64 20.45 3.28
C CYS A 10 8.35 21.04 2.05
N HIS A 11 8.15 20.43 0.87
CA HIS A 11 8.75 20.82 -0.42
C HIS A 11 10.28 20.83 -0.46
N GLN A 12 10.94 20.26 0.55
CA GLN A 12 12.40 20.08 0.51
C GLN A 12 12.78 19.01 -0.51
N PRO A 13 13.95 19.11 -1.17
CA PRO A 13 14.43 18.10 -2.09
C PRO A 13 14.51 16.71 -1.41
N LEU A 14 14.02 15.67 -2.07
CA LEU A 14 14.17 14.31 -1.56
C LEU A 14 15.62 13.83 -1.68
N THR A 15 16.06 13.09 -0.67
CA THR A 15 17.37 12.40 -0.66
C THR A 15 17.20 10.95 -1.12
N ASP A 16 18.26 10.14 -0.99
CA ASP A 16 18.17 8.70 -1.22
C ASP A 16 17.34 8.01 -0.12
N TYR A 17 17.36 8.52 1.12
CA TYR A 17 16.41 8.14 2.15
C TYR A 17 15.07 8.86 1.93
N GLN A 18 13.98 8.10 1.95
CA GLN A 18 12.61 8.58 1.76
C GLN A 18 11.64 7.75 2.61
N VAL A 19 10.52 8.35 2.99
CA VAL A 19 9.36 7.62 3.52
C VAL A 19 8.24 7.68 2.48
N LEU A 20 7.72 6.52 2.07
CA LEU A 20 6.68 6.38 1.07
C LEU A 20 5.34 6.12 1.75
N PHE A 21 4.28 6.73 1.21
CA PHE A 21 2.91 6.37 1.52
C PHE A 21 2.29 5.78 0.27
N ASP A 22 1.96 4.50 0.33
CA ASP A 22 1.52 3.72 -0.81
C ASP A 22 0.14 3.13 -0.57
N ARG A 23 -0.52 2.81 -1.67
CA ARG A 23 -1.72 1.98 -1.72
C ARG A 23 -1.42 0.78 -2.60
N ARG A 24 -1.67 -0.42 -2.08
CA ARG A 24 -1.59 -1.67 -2.82
C ARG A 24 -2.98 -2.24 -2.99
N ILE A 25 -3.27 -2.84 -4.13
CA ILE A 25 -4.30 -3.86 -4.20
C ILE A 25 -3.63 -5.20 -4.05
N GLU A 26 -4.04 -5.95 -3.03
CA GLU A 26 -3.46 -7.25 -2.76
C GLU A 26 -4.52 -8.29 -2.43
N ARG A 27 -4.10 -9.55 -2.46
CA ARG A 27 -4.83 -10.69 -1.93
C ARG A 27 -3.87 -11.55 -1.11
N MET A 28 -4.38 -12.13 -0.04
CA MET A 28 -3.61 -12.96 0.86
C MET A 28 -3.92 -14.44 0.63
N GLU A 29 -2.88 -15.27 0.63
CA GLU A 29 -3.01 -16.72 0.74
C GLU A 29 -2.49 -17.16 2.11
N TYR A 30 -3.23 -18.01 2.81
CA TYR A 30 -2.86 -18.53 4.13
C TYR A 30 -2.47 -19.99 3.98
N LEU A 31 -1.17 -20.26 3.90
CA LEU A 31 -0.63 -21.59 3.67
C LEU A 31 -0.34 -22.29 4.99
N PRO A 32 -0.73 -23.55 5.18
CA PRO A 32 -0.41 -24.29 6.41
C PRO A 32 1.11 -24.49 6.54
N MET A 33 1.64 -24.27 7.74
CA MET A 33 3.05 -24.42 8.09
C MET A 33 3.19 -25.10 9.45
N GLY A 34 3.07 -26.43 9.46
CA GLY A 34 3.00 -27.20 10.71
C GLY A 34 1.66 -26.95 11.43
N ASP A 35 1.74 -26.52 12.69
CA ASP A 35 0.56 -26.13 13.49
C ASP A 35 0.15 -24.65 13.29
N ASP A 36 0.91 -23.90 12.48
CA ASP A 36 0.69 -22.49 12.16
C ASP A 36 0.28 -22.27 10.69
N PHE A 37 0.07 -21.02 10.32
CA PHE A 37 -0.11 -20.59 8.94
C PHE A 37 0.89 -19.50 8.57
N GLN A 38 1.38 -19.55 7.33
CA GLN A 38 2.12 -18.46 6.70
C GLN A 38 1.17 -17.65 5.81
N ALA A 39 1.10 -16.34 6.05
CA ALA A 39 0.39 -15.42 5.18
C ALA A 39 1.31 -14.98 4.02
N VAL A 40 0.83 -15.11 2.79
CA VAL A 40 1.54 -14.70 1.57
C VAL A 40 0.72 -13.64 0.87
N ALA A 41 1.25 -12.43 0.79
CA ALA A 41 0.64 -11.31 0.08
C ALA A 41 1.01 -11.34 -1.41
N MET A 42 -0.01 -11.32 -2.28
CA MET A 42 0.18 -11.10 -3.71
C MET A 42 -0.28 -9.69 -4.07
N VAL A 43 0.68 -8.83 -4.41
CA VAL A 43 0.41 -7.45 -4.85
C VAL A 43 -0.01 -7.47 -6.32
N LEU A 44 -1.26 -7.07 -6.58
CA LEU A 44 -1.89 -7.02 -7.90
C LEU A 44 -1.68 -5.67 -8.58
N SER A 45 -1.71 -4.59 -7.80
CA SER A 45 -1.38 -3.23 -8.25
C SER A 45 -0.79 -2.43 -7.08
N CYS A 46 -0.02 -1.39 -7.39
CA CYS A 46 0.62 -0.54 -6.40
C CYS A 46 0.70 0.90 -6.91
N ASP A 47 0.18 1.83 -6.12
CA ASP A 47 0.16 3.26 -6.39
C ASP A 47 0.92 4.00 -5.29
N GLY A 48 1.98 4.71 -5.67
CA GLY A 48 2.63 5.65 -4.76
C GLY A 48 1.78 6.89 -4.57
N ILE A 49 1.30 7.12 -3.35
CA ILE A 49 0.44 8.27 -3.04
C ILE A 49 1.27 9.51 -2.76
N ALA A 50 2.30 9.38 -1.91
CA ALA A 50 3.15 10.49 -1.50
C ALA A 50 4.54 10.00 -1.10
N CYS A 51 5.50 10.92 -1.11
CA CYS A 51 6.89 10.74 -0.73
C CYS A 51 7.31 11.84 0.26
N TYR A 52 7.95 11.44 1.35
CA TYR A 52 8.39 12.34 2.42
C TYR A 52 9.90 12.26 2.63
N CYS A 53 10.51 13.38 3.00
CA CYS A 53 11.96 13.44 3.25
C CYS A 53 12.36 12.91 4.63
N SER A 54 11.41 12.74 5.55
CA SER A 54 11.64 12.27 6.91
C SER A 54 10.39 11.62 7.51
N THR A 55 10.58 10.84 8.57
CA THR A 55 9.51 10.25 9.39
C THR A 55 8.62 11.31 10.03
N ASP A 56 9.17 12.45 10.45
CA ASP A 56 8.37 13.57 10.97
C ASP A 56 7.40 14.12 9.91
N CYS A 57 7.86 14.23 8.66
CA CYS A 57 7.00 14.66 7.58
C CYS A 57 5.96 13.59 7.23
N SER A 58 6.34 12.32 7.27
CA SER A 58 5.41 11.24 6.96
C SER A 58 4.33 11.09 8.02
N ALA A 59 4.65 11.21 9.31
CA ALA A 59 3.68 11.13 10.40
C ALA A 59 2.50 12.10 10.21
N VAL A 60 2.77 13.33 9.76
CA VAL A 60 1.75 14.33 9.46
C VAL A 60 1.09 14.06 8.10
N GLY A 61 1.90 13.80 7.07
CA GLY A 61 1.44 13.65 5.69
C GLY A 61 0.55 12.42 5.49
N VAL A 62 0.94 11.26 6.05
CA VAL A 62 0.18 10.00 6.01
C VAL A 62 -1.18 10.18 6.67
N GLN A 63 -1.22 10.76 7.87
CA GLN A 63 -2.48 10.98 8.58
C GLN A 63 -3.42 11.84 7.75
N LYS A 64 -2.92 12.93 7.16
CA LYS A 64 -3.69 13.80 6.28
C LYS A 64 -4.16 13.04 5.03
N GLY A 65 -3.28 12.27 4.40
CA GLY A 65 -3.60 11.50 3.19
C GLY A 65 -4.66 10.43 3.39
N LEU A 66 -4.68 9.78 4.55
CA LEU A 66 -5.75 8.86 4.96
C LEU A 66 -7.08 9.61 5.19
N GLN A 67 -7.05 10.74 5.91
CA GLN A 67 -8.24 11.56 6.18
C GLN A 67 -8.88 12.08 4.90
N GLU A 68 -8.10 12.56 3.94
CA GLU A 68 -8.59 13.04 2.63
C GLU A 68 -9.31 11.94 1.83
N ARG A 69 -8.98 10.67 2.09
CA ARG A 69 -9.62 9.51 1.48
C ARG A 69 -10.79 8.95 2.29
N GLY A 70 -11.07 9.53 3.46
CA GLY A 70 -12.08 9.04 4.40
C GLY A 70 -11.71 7.69 5.02
N ILE A 71 -10.42 7.43 5.23
CA ILE A 71 -9.89 6.17 5.76
C ILE A 71 -9.38 6.39 7.19
N SER A 72 -9.78 5.53 8.12
CA SER A 72 -9.25 5.53 9.48
C SER A 72 -7.95 4.74 9.56
N LYS A 73 -6.95 5.19 10.33
CA LYS A 73 -5.76 4.36 10.62
C LYS A 73 -6.18 3.27 11.63
N THR A 74 -6.45 2.07 11.14
CA THR A 74 -6.83 0.90 11.95
C THR A 74 -5.65 -0.04 12.21
N GLY A 75 -4.51 0.21 11.56
CA GLY A 75 -3.42 -0.77 11.42
C GLY A 75 -3.74 -1.78 10.31
N GLY A 76 -2.72 -2.54 9.92
CA GLY A 76 -2.85 -3.71 9.05
C GLY A 76 -3.26 -4.96 9.84
N SER A 77 -4.05 -5.83 9.21
CA SER A 77 -4.40 -7.14 9.78
C SER A 77 -3.56 -8.28 9.21
N ILE A 78 -3.34 -9.29 10.04
CA ILE A 78 -2.61 -10.52 9.68
C ILE A 78 -3.60 -11.69 9.47
N GLY A 79 -4.88 -11.51 9.79
CA GLY A 79 -5.91 -12.56 9.67
C GLY A 79 -6.66 -12.55 8.33
N PRO A 80 -7.34 -13.65 7.97
CA PRO A 80 -8.10 -13.76 6.72
C PRO A 80 -9.29 -12.79 6.64
N LEU A 81 -9.69 -12.23 7.78
CA LEU A 81 -10.75 -11.25 7.90
C LEU A 81 -10.25 -10.04 8.69
N THR A 82 -10.65 -8.84 8.26
CA THR A 82 -10.41 -7.60 8.99
C THR A 82 -11.58 -6.63 8.82
N SER A 83 -11.57 -5.54 9.57
CA SER A 83 -12.56 -4.47 9.44
C SER A 83 -12.10 -3.44 8.41
N CYS A 84 -13.00 -3.05 7.50
CA CYS A 84 -12.75 -2.03 6.51
C CYS A 84 -12.58 -0.68 7.20
N ALA A 85 -11.42 -0.07 7.03
CA ALA A 85 -11.08 1.22 7.63
C ALA A 85 -11.93 2.41 7.13
N LYS A 86 -12.73 2.22 6.07
CA LYS A 86 -13.60 3.25 5.47
C LYS A 86 -15.07 3.09 5.83
N CYS A 87 -15.62 1.87 5.81
CA CYS A 87 -17.04 1.61 6.09
C CYS A 87 -17.33 0.76 7.33
N GLY A 88 -16.31 0.22 7.99
CA GLY A 88 -16.46 -0.69 9.14
C GLY A 88 -16.96 -2.10 8.80
N GLY A 89 -17.30 -2.38 7.54
CA GLY A 89 -17.70 -3.71 7.08
C GLY A 89 -16.55 -4.72 7.06
N LEU A 90 -16.85 -5.99 6.85
CA LEU A 90 -15.85 -7.05 6.80
C LEU A 90 -15.07 -7.00 5.47
N VAL A 91 -13.75 -7.10 5.56
CA VAL A 91 -12.84 -7.31 4.42
C VAL A 91 -12.40 -8.78 4.47
N ASP A 92 -12.65 -9.50 3.38
CA ASP A 92 -12.07 -10.82 3.14
C ASP A 92 -10.70 -10.63 2.48
N MET A 93 -9.64 -10.87 3.25
CA MET A 93 -8.26 -10.64 2.82
C MET A 93 -7.82 -11.64 1.74
N THR A 94 -8.53 -12.77 1.58
CA THR A 94 -8.27 -13.74 0.50
C THR A 94 -8.78 -13.26 -0.86
N ARG A 95 -9.60 -12.20 -0.84
CA ARG A 95 -10.07 -11.51 -2.04
C ARG A 95 -9.30 -10.19 -2.21
N PRO A 96 -9.25 -9.66 -3.43
CA PRO A 96 -8.63 -8.37 -3.68
C PRO A 96 -9.22 -7.26 -2.81
N HIS A 97 -8.35 -6.54 -2.13
CA HIS A 97 -8.67 -5.42 -1.25
C HIS A 97 -7.55 -4.39 -1.31
N ALA A 98 -7.83 -3.16 -0.86
CA ALA A 98 -6.82 -2.13 -0.81
C ALA A 98 -6.11 -2.16 0.56
N HIS A 99 -4.78 -2.24 0.53
CA HIS A 99 -3.90 -2.15 1.69
C HIS A 99 -3.10 -0.84 1.60
N TYR A 100 -3.26 0.03 2.60
CA TYR A 100 -2.51 1.28 2.70
C TYR A 100 -1.34 1.08 3.64
N LEU A 101 -0.16 1.54 3.24
CA LEU A 101 1.06 1.31 4.01
C LEU A 101 2.01 2.51 3.99
N GLU A 102 2.80 2.63 5.05
CA GLU A 102 3.96 3.50 5.14
C GLU A 102 5.23 2.64 5.00
N MET A 103 6.22 3.12 4.25
CA MET A 103 7.50 2.43 4.09
C MET A 103 8.68 3.39 4.20
N GLU A 104 9.66 3.05 5.03
CA GLU A 104 10.96 3.71 5.00
C GLU A 104 11.87 3.01 4.00
N VAL A 105 12.44 3.77 3.06
CA VAL A 105 13.24 3.21 1.97
C VAL A 105 14.54 3.97 1.74
N ILE A 106 15.54 3.24 1.23
CA ILE A 106 16.69 3.80 0.54
C ILE A 106 16.50 3.57 -0.96
N VAL A 107 16.49 4.64 -1.73
CA VAL A 107 16.34 4.62 -3.18
C VAL A 107 17.71 4.53 -3.84
N HIS A 108 17.96 3.43 -4.55
CA HIS A 108 19.16 3.23 -5.35
C HIS A 108 18.87 3.55 -6.80
N LYS A 109 19.59 4.51 -7.38
CA LYS A 109 19.41 4.93 -8.78
C LYS A 109 20.66 4.62 -9.57
N THR A 110 20.49 3.85 -10.64
CA THR A 110 21.47 3.67 -11.70
C THR A 110 20.91 4.29 -12.99
N PRO A 111 21.72 4.44 -14.06
CA PRO A 111 21.22 4.95 -15.33
C PRO A 111 20.10 4.09 -15.96
N THR A 112 20.03 2.80 -15.64
CA THR A 112 19.11 1.84 -16.26
C THR A 112 18.06 1.30 -15.31
N GLN A 113 18.21 1.54 -14.00
CA GLN A 113 17.38 0.92 -12.99
C GLN A 113 17.20 1.84 -11.78
N THR A 114 16.00 1.78 -11.20
CA THR A 114 15.77 2.25 -9.83
C THR A 114 15.36 1.05 -9.00
N SER A 115 15.98 0.85 -7.86
CA SER A 115 15.61 -0.17 -6.87
C SER A 115 15.45 0.47 -5.50
N LEU A 116 14.71 -0.22 -4.62
CA LEU A 116 14.45 0.23 -3.27
C LEU A 116 14.98 -0.82 -2.29
N THR A 117 15.67 -0.37 -1.25
CA THR A 117 15.85 -1.16 -0.03
C THR A 117 14.81 -0.70 0.98
N VAL A 118 13.87 -1.58 1.33
CA VAL A 118 12.88 -1.32 2.38
C VAL A 118 13.56 -1.56 3.73
N LEU A 119 13.60 -0.53 4.56
CA LEU A 119 14.13 -0.58 5.92
C LEU A 119 13.03 -0.95 6.92
N TYR A 120 11.82 -0.48 6.65
CA TYR A 120 10.64 -0.64 7.49
C TYR A 120 9.37 -0.58 6.63
N ASP A 121 8.37 -1.40 6.95
CA ASP A 121 7.01 -1.28 6.43
C ASP A 121 5.96 -1.37 7.56
N GLU A 122 4.91 -0.55 7.46
CA GLU A 122 3.77 -0.57 8.37
C GLU A 122 2.48 -0.58 7.58
N GLY A 123 1.65 -1.61 7.78
CA GLY A 123 0.28 -1.61 7.33
C GLY A 123 -0.54 -0.60 8.14
N LEU A 124 -1.16 0.36 7.46
CA LEU A 124 -1.90 1.46 8.08
C LEU A 124 -3.41 1.20 8.12
N ALA A 125 -3.95 0.58 7.08
CA ALA A 125 -5.38 0.35 6.91
C ALA A 125 -5.68 -0.65 5.79
N ASP A 126 -6.73 -1.45 6.01
CA ASP A 126 -7.31 -2.35 5.01
C ASP A 126 -8.69 -1.82 4.58
N VAL A 127 -8.98 -1.80 3.28
CA VAL A 127 -10.23 -1.27 2.72
C VAL A 127 -10.84 -2.25 1.73
N CYS A 128 -12.13 -2.54 1.90
CA CYS A 128 -12.84 -3.49 1.03
C CYS A 128 -12.95 -2.96 -0.41
N ILE A 129 -13.03 -3.89 -1.37
CA ILE A 129 -13.13 -3.58 -2.79
C ILE A 129 -14.35 -2.71 -3.16
N ASN A 130 -15.40 -2.72 -2.34
CA ASN A 130 -16.59 -1.88 -2.57
C ASN A 130 -16.31 -0.39 -2.25
N CYS A 131 -15.42 -0.13 -1.28
CA CYS A 131 -15.08 1.23 -0.86
C CYS A 131 -13.92 1.82 -1.67
N GLU A 132 -13.09 0.96 -2.27
CA GLU A 132 -11.95 1.30 -3.11
C GLU A 132 -11.92 0.37 -4.33
N PRO A 133 -12.89 0.48 -5.26
CA PRO A 133 -12.90 -0.33 -6.47
C PRO A 133 -11.70 0.08 -7.33
N ASP A 134 -10.77 -0.84 -7.56
CA ASP A 134 -9.69 -0.61 -8.51
C ASP A 134 -10.21 -0.84 -9.93
N GLY A 135 -10.13 0.19 -10.78
CA GLY A 135 -10.44 0.10 -12.20
C GLY A 135 -9.58 -0.92 -12.93
N ALA A 136 -8.33 -1.15 -12.48
CA ALA A 136 -7.46 -2.18 -13.02
C ALA A 136 -7.94 -3.60 -12.65
N PHE A 137 -8.50 -3.80 -11.45
CA PHE A 137 -9.05 -5.08 -11.05
C PHE A 137 -10.30 -5.47 -11.86
N LEU A 138 -11.15 -4.49 -12.20
CA LEU A 138 -12.29 -4.69 -13.09
C LEU A 138 -11.84 -5.13 -14.49
N ALA A 139 -10.73 -4.61 -15.00
CA ALA A 139 -10.18 -5.00 -16.30
C ALA A 139 -9.62 -6.43 -16.29
N VAL A 140 -8.88 -6.83 -15.25
CA VAL A 140 -8.28 -8.18 -15.15
C VAL A 140 -9.35 -9.26 -14.95
N THR A 141 -10.39 -8.98 -14.16
CA THR A 141 -11.50 -9.92 -13.94
C THR A 141 -12.37 -10.12 -15.19
N GLN A 142 -12.58 -9.07 -15.99
CA GLN A 142 -13.27 -9.19 -17.28
C GLN A 142 -12.47 -10.01 -18.30
N GLN A 143 -11.14 -9.92 -18.27
CA GLN A 143 -10.26 -10.68 -19.17
C GLN A 143 -10.21 -12.17 -18.80
N ALA A 144 -10.22 -12.51 -17.50
CA ALA A 144 -10.30 -13.89 -17.05
C ALA A 144 -11.67 -14.55 -17.35
N ALA A 145 -12.76 -13.79 -17.24
CA ALA A 145 -14.11 -14.28 -17.57
C ALA A 145 -14.34 -14.46 -19.08
N ALA A 146 -13.59 -13.74 -19.94
CA ALA A 146 -13.68 -13.88 -21.39
C ALA A 146 -12.88 -15.09 -21.94
N LEU A 147 -12.08 -15.75 -21.11
CA LEU A 147 -11.25 -16.90 -21.46
C LEU A 147 -11.76 -18.23 -20.87
N ALA A 148 -12.88 -18.20 -20.16
CA ALA A 148 -13.59 -19.36 -19.60
C ALA A 148 -14.87 -19.65 -20.40
#